data_AF-A0A1T5B1P2-F1
#
_entry.id   AF-A0A1T5B1P2-F1
#
_cell.length_a   1.000
_cell.length_b   1.000
_cell.length_c   1.000
_cell.angle_alpha   90.00
_cell.angle_beta   90.00
_cell.angle_gamma   90.00
#
_symmetry.space_group_name_H-M   'P 1'
#
loop_
_entity.id
_entity.type
_entity.pdbx_description
1 polymer ?
#
loop_
_entity_poly.entity_id
_entity_poly.type
_entity_poly.pdbx_seq_one_letter_code
_entity_poly.pdbx_strand_id
1 'polypeptide(L)' 'MGNPPIRYEAVRSALEKVADHALQYDASIHMPRIGCGLAGGTWDKIEPLLMECLSSKGVQVTVYDF' A
#
# COMPACT_ATOMS: atom_id res chain seq x y z
N MET A 1 -26.73 5.82 -1.54
CA MET A 1 -25.62 4.85 -1.68
C MET A 1 -24.32 5.60 -1.48
N GLY A 2 -23.60 5.35 -0.39
CA GLY A 2 -22.38 6.08 -0.05
C GLY A 2 -21.20 5.50 -0.84
N ASN A 3 -20.48 6.33 -1.59
CA ASN A 3 -19.19 5.94 -2.14
C ASN A 3 -18.31 5.42 -1.00
N PRO A 4 -17.69 4.23 -1.12
CA PRO A 4 -16.75 3.77 -0.10
C PRO A 4 -15.70 4.87 0.14
N PRO A 5 -15.43 5.27 1.40
CA PRO A 5 -14.64 6.46 1.69
C PRO A 5 -13.17 6.33 1.26
N ILE A 6 -12.68 5.14 0.95
CA ILE A 6 -11.30 4.95 0.51
C ILE A 6 -10.99 5.77 -0.76
N ARG A 7 -9.86 6.47 -0.74
CA ARG A 7 -9.34 7.27 -1.84
C ARG A 7 -8.08 6.60 -2.38
N TYR A 8 -8.22 5.74 -3.37
CA TYR A 8 -7.10 4.95 -3.92
C TYR A 8 -5.93 5.82 -4.41
N GLU A 9 -6.21 7.00 -4.98
CA GLU A 9 -5.17 7.96 -5.37
C GLU A 9 -4.37 8.50 -4.17
N ALA A 10 -5.03 8.74 -3.03
CA ALA A 10 -4.34 9.17 -1.82
C ALA A 10 -3.47 8.03 -1.26
N VAL A 11 -3.95 6.78 -1.35
CA VAL A 11 -3.16 5.60 -0.96
C VAL A 11 -1.94 5.46 -1.86
N ARG A 12 -2.10 5.55 -3.18
CA ARG A 12 -1.01 5.54 -4.16
C ARG A 12 0.05 6.59 -3.81
N SER A 13 -0.36 7.85 -3.65
CA SER A 13 0.57 8.94 -3.33
C SER A 13 1.30 8.72 -1.99
N ALA A 14 0.62 8.12 -1.01
CA ALA A 14 1.26 7.76 0.26
C ALA A 14 2.29 6.64 0.07
N LEU A 15 1.95 5.59 -0.67
CA LEU A 15 2.86 4.46 -0.94
C LEU A 15 4.10 4.90 -1.72
N GLU A 16 3.95 5.79 -2.70
CA GLU A 16 5.09 6.34 -3.45
C GLU A 16 6.09 7.05 -2.54
N LYS A 17 5.60 7.89 -1.62
CA LYS A 17 6.45 8.59 -0.64
C LYS A 17 7.14 7.62 0.32
N VAL A 18 6.44 6.57 0.75
CA VAL A 18 7.02 5.53 1.61
C VAL A 18 8.11 4.77 0.86
N ALA A 19 7.91 4.45 -0.42
CA ALA A 19 8.92 3.80 -1.25
C ALA A 19 10.18 4.67 -1.41
N ASP A 20 10.01 5.96 -1.71
CA ASP A 20 11.13 6.88 -1.88
C ASP A 20 11.93 7.00 -0.57
N HIS A 21 11.25 7.03 0.58
CA HIS A 21 11.90 7.00 1.88
C HIS A 21 12.63 5.67 2.12
N ALA A 22 12.01 4.53 1.85
CA ALA A 22 12.63 3.22 2.03
C ALA A 22 13.90 3.07 1.17
N LEU A 23 13.86 3.50 -0.09
CA LEU A 23 15.01 3.48 -0.99
C LEU A 23 16.15 4.37 -0.51
N GLN A 24 15.85 5.55 0.06
CA GLN A 24 16.87 6.44 0.59
C GLN A 24 17.69 5.78 1.71
N TYR A 25 17.10 4.85 2.47
CA TYR A 25 17.72 4.20 3.62
C TYR A 25 18.05 2.72 3.40
N ASP A 26 17.89 2.20 2.18
CA ASP A 26 18.01 0.77 1.86
C ASP A 26 17.19 -0.11 2.83
N ALA A 27 15.97 0.34 3.14
CA ALA A 27 15.11 -0.27 4.14
C ALA A 27 14.03 -1.18 3.53
N SER A 28 13.65 -2.22 4.27
CA SER A 28 12.46 -3.02 3.98
C SER A 28 11.19 -2.40 4.58
N ILE A 29 10.04 -2.71 3.98
CA ILE A 29 8.72 -2.30 4.46
C ILE A 29 8.01 -3.50 5.08
N HIS A 30 7.43 -3.27 6.26
CA HIS A 30 6.66 -4.24 7.03
C HIS A 30 5.30 -3.65 7.36
N MET A 31 4.21 -4.33 7.00
CA MET A 31 2.86 -3.76 7.15
C MET A 31 1.79 -4.82 7.39
N PRO A 32 0.68 -4.49 8.07
CA PRO A 32 -0.48 -5.37 8.12
C PRO A 32 -1.21 -5.38 6.76
N ARG A 33 -2.08 -6.36 6.56
CA ARG A 33 -3.01 -6.37 5.44
C ARG A 33 -3.99 -5.19 5.52
N ILE A 34 -3.79 -4.16 4.69
CA ILE A 34 -4.64 -2.97 4.65
C ILE A 34 -5.77 -3.10 3.62
N GLY A 35 -6.81 -2.27 3.76
CA GLY A 35 -7.92 -2.25 2.81
C GLY A 35 -8.90 -3.41 2.95
N CYS A 36 -9.00 -4.01 4.14
CA CYS A 36 -9.95 -5.08 4.46
C CYS A 36 -10.99 -4.66 5.53
N GLY A 37 -11.42 -3.39 5.53
CA GLY A 37 -12.20 -2.80 6.63
C GLY A 37 -13.39 -1.93 6.20
N LEU A 38 -14.00 -1.27 7.20
CA LEU A 38 -15.23 -0.44 7.13
C LEU A 38 -15.21 0.67 6.06
N ALA A 39 -14.04 1.02 5.53
CA ALA A 39 -13.87 2.01 4.48
C ALA A 39 -14.20 1.49 3.06
N GLY A 40 -14.57 0.21 2.91
CA GLY A 40 -14.94 -0.41 1.64
C GLY A 40 -13.76 -0.55 0.66
N GLY A 41 -12.53 -0.56 1.19
CA GLY A 41 -11.38 -1.05 0.45
C GLY A 41 -11.49 -2.54 0.18
N THR A 42 -10.90 -3.02 -0.90
CA THR A 42 -10.66 -4.45 -1.11
C THR A 42 -9.18 -4.71 -1.29
N TRP A 43 -8.72 -5.85 -0.79
CA TRP A 43 -7.34 -6.29 -0.98
C TRP A 43 -6.98 -6.36 -2.47
N ASP A 44 -7.89 -6.85 -3.32
CA ASP A 44 -7.72 -6.94 -4.77
C ASP A 44 -7.39 -5.59 -5.46
N LYS A 45 -7.69 -4.46 -4.82
CA LYS A 45 -7.33 -3.12 -5.30
C LYS A 45 -6.07 -2.57 -4.64
N ILE A 46 -5.78 -2.97 -3.40
CA ILE A 46 -4.59 -2.54 -2.66
C ILE A 46 -3.36 -3.29 -3.14
N GLU A 47 -3.44 -4.60 -3.34
CA GLU A 47 -2.30 -5.44 -3.73
C GLU A 47 -1.63 -4.96 -5.02
N PRO A 48 -2.36 -4.63 -6.11
CA PRO A 48 -1.74 -4.03 -7.29
C PRO A 48 -1.03 -2.71 -7.00
N LEU A 49 -1.56 -1.86 -6.11
CA LEU A 49 -0.92 -0.61 -5.73
C LEU A 49 0.38 -0.84 -4.94
N LEU A 50 0.42 -1.84 -4.06
CA LEU A 50 1.66 -2.21 -3.35
C LEU A 50 2.72 -2.70 -4.33
N MET A 51 2.33 -3.55 -5.29
CA MET A 51 3.24 -4.05 -6.31
C MET A 51 3.78 -2.94 -7.20
N GLU A 52 2.90 -2.03 -7.64
CA GLU A 52 3.25 -0.91 -8.51
C GLU A 52 4.11 0.13 -7.78
N CYS A 53 3.72 0.55 -6.58
CA CYS A 53 4.38 1.66 -5.90
C CYS A 53 5.62 1.25 -5.09
N LEU A 54 5.69 0.01 -4.60
CA LEU A 54 6.77 -0.45 -3.70
C LEU A 54 7.66 -1.51 -4.39
N SER A 55 7.09 -2.67 -4.73
CA SER A 55 7.86 -3.82 -5.21
C SER A 55 8.53 -3.56 -6.56
N SER A 56 7.85 -2.86 -7.48
CA SER A 56 8.40 -2.51 -8.80
C SER A 56 9.64 -1.61 -8.71
N LYS A 57 9.75 -0.83 -7.62
CA LYS A 57 10.90 0.04 -7.33
C LYS A 57 12.04 -0.71 -6.65
N GLY A 58 11.91 -2.02 -6.41
CA GLY A 58 12.92 -2.85 -5.76
C GLY A 58 12.87 -2.84 -4.23
N VAL A 59 11.83 -2.25 -3.62
CA VAL A 59 11.68 -2.24 -2.16
C VAL A 59 11.14 -3.60 -1.70
N GLN A 60 11.81 -4.23 -0.75
CA GLN A 60 11.32 -5.48 -0.15
C GLN A 60 10.14 -5.20 0.78
N VAL A 61 8.99 -5.83 0.53
CA VAL A 61 7.76 -5.65 1.31
C VAL A 61 7.33 -6.98 1.92
N THR A 62 7.01 -6.98 3.22
CA THR A 62 6.34 -8.08 3.92
C THR A 62 4.98 -7.64 4.43
N VAL A 63 3.93 -8.35 4.02
CA VAL A 63 2.57 -8.13 4.50
C VAL A 63 2.24 -9.21 5.52
N TYR A 64 1.81 -8.80 6.70
CA TYR A 64 1.32 -9.70 7.75
C TYR A 64 -0.20 -9.81 7.68
N ASP A 65 -0.69 -11.04 7.63
CA ASP A 65 -2.10 -11.40 7.84
C ASP A 65 -2.17 -12.18 9.16
N PHE A 66 -3.14 -11.87 10.01
CA PHE A 66 -3.31 -12.43 11.37
C PHE A 66 -4.65 -13.14 11.54
#